data_AF-A0A3B0ZHG9-F1
#
_entry.id   AF-A0A3B0ZHG9-F1
#
_cell.length_a   1.000
_cell.length_b   1.000
_cell.length_c   1.000
_cell.angle_alpha   90.00
_cell.angle_beta   90.00
_cell.angle_gamma   90.00
#
_symmetry.space_group_name_H-M   'P 1'
#
loop_
_entity.id
_entity.type
_entity.pdbx_description
1 polymer ?
#
loop_
_entity_poly.entity_id
_entity_poly.type
_entity_poly.pdbx_seq_one_letter_code
_entity_poly.pdbx_strand_id
1 'polypeptide(L)'
;MQRNQLAVDPDRVRERIEELAQSYENPGEVVQWYYSNQDMLSGIQTLVMEDAVVDWVVDQAQVEDKTTTFEGLMQPASGAA
;
A
#
# COMPACT_ATOMS: atom_id res chain seq x y z
N MET A 1 0.11 19.20 -10.40
CA MET A 1 0.42 17.77 -10.18
C MET A 1 -0.73 16.91 -10.73
N GLN A 2 -0.96 16.90 -12.04
CA GLN A 2 -2.03 16.11 -12.68
C GLN A 2 -1.56 15.61 -14.05
N ARG A 3 -0.45 14.87 -14.10
CA ARG A 3 0.03 14.30 -15.37
C ARG A 3 -0.46 12.87 -15.63
N ASN A 4 -0.85 12.12 -14.58
CA ASN A 4 -1.07 10.67 -14.69
C ASN A 4 -2.39 10.15 -14.09
N GLN A 5 -3.38 11.02 -13.77
CA GLN A 5 -4.68 10.60 -13.20
C GLN A 5 -4.62 9.75 -11.91
N LEU A 6 -3.50 9.80 -11.19
CA LEU A 6 -3.37 9.19 -9.87
C LEU A 6 -4.33 9.89 -8.90
N ALA A 7 -5.39 9.19 -8.54
CA ALA A 7 -6.41 9.62 -7.60
C ALA A 7 -6.46 8.62 -6.44
N VAL A 8 -6.75 9.13 -5.25
CA VAL A 8 -7.01 8.26 -4.10
C VAL A 8 -8.33 7.55 -4.35
N ASP A 9 -8.27 6.22 -4.43
CA ASP A 9 -9.46 5.37 -4.52
C ASP A 9 -10.12 5.26 -3.14
N PRO A 10 -11.37 5.75 -2.97
CA PRO A 10 -12.08 5.67 -1.69
C PRO A 10 -12.30 4.25 -1.19
N ASP A 11 -12.41 3.27 -2.09
CA ASP A 11 -12.63 1.87 -1.72
C ASP A 11 -11.33 1.25 -1.19
N ARG A 12 -10.17 1.56 -1.81
CA ARG A 12 -8.85 1.17 -1.26
C ARG A 12 -8.58 1.82 0.10
N VAL A 13 -9.04 3.06 0.32
CA VAL A 13 -8.96 3.71 1.64
C VAL A 13 -9.79 2.97 2.67
N ARG A 14 -11.02 2.57 2.32
CA ARG A 14 -11.88 1.78 3.22
C ARG A 14 -11.25 0.44 3.56
N GLU A 15 -10.80 -0.30 2.54
CA GLU A 15 -10.15 -1.60 2.70
C GLU A 15 -8.94 -1.49 3.64
N ARG A 16 -8.08 -0.50 3.44
CA ARG A 16 -6.92 -0.27 4.31
C ARG A 16 -7.32 0.01 5.77
N ILE A 17 -8.38 0.78 5.99
CA ILE A 17 -8.90 1.06 7.36
C ILE A 17 -9.45 -0.22 7.99
N GLU A 18 -10.19 -1.02 7.23
CA GLU A 18 -10.75 -2.30 7.69
C GLU A 18 -9.64 -3.31 8.03
N GLU A 19 -8.59 -3.41 7.21
CA GLU A 19 -7.40 -4.23 7.46
C GLU A 19 -6.68 -3.84 8.76
N LEU A 20 -6.54 -2.54 9.03
CA LEU A 20 -5.94 -2.04 10.26
C LEU A 20 -6.85 -2.35 11.47
N ALA A 21 -8.17 -2.20 11.30
CA ALA A 21 -9.16 -2.42 12.35
C ALA A 21 -9.39 -3.90 12.71
N GLN A 22 -9.14 -4.84 11.79
CA GLN A 22 -9.50 -6.26 11.96
C GLN A 22 -8.89 -6.93 13.20
N SER A 23 -7.74 -6.42 13.65
CA SER A 23 -6.98 -6.96 14.78
C SER A 23 -7.47 -6.47 16.15
N TYR A 24 -8.41 -5.53 16.16
CA TYR A 24 -8.94 -4.94 17.38
C TYR A 24 -10.21 -5.65 17.86
N GLU A 25 -10.49 -5.53 19.17
CA GLU A 25 -11.66 -6.15 19.80
C GLU A 25 -13.00 -5.61 19.23
N ASN A 26 -13.04 -4.33 18.85
CA ASN A 26 -14.19 -3.70 18.22
C ASN A 26 -13.78 -2.99 16.92
N PRO A 27 -13.72 -3.71 15.78
CA PRO A 27 -13.28 -3.15 14.50
C PRO A 27 -14.15 -1.98 14.02
N GLY A 28 -15.46 -2.03 14.28
CA GLY A 28 -16.40 -0.98 13.84
C GLY A 28 -16.13 0.38 14.49
N GLU A 29 -15.79 0.41 15.78
CA GLU A 29 -15.40 1.64 16.48
C GLU A 29 -14.08 2.20 15.95
N VAL A 30 -13.12 1.32 15.62
CA VAL A 30 -11.83 1.75 15.05
C VAL A 30 -12.02 2.35 13.66
N VAL A 31 -12.82 1.72 12.79
CA VAL A 31 -13.18 2.27 11.48
C VAL A 31 -13.83 3.65 11.62
N GLN A 32 -14.81 3.78 12.52
CA GLN A 32 -15.48 5.05 12.76
C GLN A 32 -14.51 6.12 13.29
N TRP A 33 -13.56 5.74 14.15
CA TRP A 33 -12.53 6.63 14.66
C TRP A 33 -11.66 7.21 13.54
N TYR A 34 -11.17 6.37 12.60
CA TYR A 34 -10.42 6.82 11.43
C TYR A 34 -11.21 7.82 10.58
N TYR A 35 -12.50 7.57 10.31
CA TYR A 35 -13.32 8.50 9.54
C TYR A 35 -13.68 9.79 10.29
N SER A 36 -13.75 9.76 11.61
CA SER A 36 -14.00 10.96 12.43
C SER A 36 -12.76 11.83 12.64
N ASN A 37 -11.56 11.28 12.43
CA ASN A 37 -10.29 11.97 12.59
C ASN A 37 -9.65 12.28 11.24
N GLN A 38 -9.74 13.53 10.79
CA GLN A 38 -9.23 13.96 9.49
C GLN A 38 -7.72 13.75 9.30
N ASP A 39 -6.91 13.91 10.37
CA ASP A 39 -5.46 13.71 10.27
C ASP A 39 -5.13 12.24 10.03
N MET A 40 -5.83 11.33 10.72
CA MET A 40 -5.67 9.89 10.51
C MET A 40 -6.16 9.48 9.12
N LEU A 41 -7.32 9.98 8.70
CA LEU A 41 -7.86 9.71 7.37
C LEU A 41 -6.91 10.19 6.27
N SER A 42 -6.36 11.39 6.40
CA SER A 42 -5.37 11.95 5.47
C SER A 42 -4.09 11.09 5.40
N GLY A 43 -3.64 10.56 6.54
CA GLY A 43 -2.53 9.60 6.59
C GLY A 43 -2.81 8.34 5.76
N ILE A 44 -4.00 7.75 5.91
CA ILE A 44 -4.39 6.58 5.11
C ILE A 44 -4.50 6.93 3.62
N GLN A 45 -5.09 8.08 3.27
CA GLN A 45 -5.18 8.54 1.88
C GLN A 45 -3.79 8.72 1.25
N THR A 46 -2.80 9.16 2.03
CA THR A 46 -1.41 9.28 1.58
C THR A 46 -0.80 7.90 1.31
N LEU A 47 -0.98 6.93 2.22
CA LEU A 47 -0.49 5.56 2.00
C LEU A 47 -1.11 4.93 0.75
N VAL A 48 -2.41 5.09 0.55
CA VAL A 48 -3.10 4.58 -0.66
C VAL A 48 -2.58 5.28 -1.93
N MET A 49 -2.26 6.57 -1.86
CA MET A 49 -1.63 7.28 -2.98
C MET A 49 -0.22 6.74 -3.28
N GLU A 50 0.57 6.44 -2.24
CA GLU A 50 1.90 5.85 -2.42
C GLU A 50 1.82 4.48 -3.10
N ASP A 51 0.91 3.60 -2.66
CA ASP A 51 0.66 2.31 -3.31
C ASP A 51 0.26 2.49 -4.78
N ALA A 52 -0.67 3.42 -5.06
CA ALA A 52 -1.10 3.71 -6.43
C ALA A 52 0.04 4.25 -7.32
N VAL A 53 0.99 5.00 -6.76
CA VAL A 53 2.19 5.45 -7.47
C VAL A 53 3.09 4.26 -7.80
N VAL A 54 3.29 3.33 -6.85
CA VAL A 54 4.09 2.12 -7.08
C VAL A 54 3.47 1.28 -8.19
N ASP A 55 2.17 1.01 -8.10
CA ASP A 55 1.41 0.27 -9.12
C ASP A 55 1.60 0.90 -10.50
N TRP A 56 1.44 2.23 -10.58
CA TRP A 56 1.65 2.97 -11.83
C TRP A 56 3.08 2.87 -12.36
N VAL A 57 4.10 2.93 -11.51
CA VAL A 57 5.50 2.78 -11.94
C VAL A 57 5.74 1.37 -12.48
N VAL A 58 5.23 0.34 -11.79
CA VAL A 58 5.35 -1.07 -12.21
C VAL A 58 4.68 -1.30 -13.57
N ASP A 59 3.49 -0.72 -13.79
CA ASP A 59 2.78 -0.79 -15.07
C ASP A 59 3.55 -0.17 -16.24
N GLN A 60 4.42 0.81 -15.97
CA GLN A 60 5.28 1.43 -16.99
C GLN A 60 6.64 0.73 -17.13
N ALA A 61 6.98 -0.19 -16.23
CA ALA A 61 8.27 -0.85 -16.21
C ALA A 61 8.27 -2.13 -17.07
N GLN A 62 9.44 -2.48 -17.60
CA GLN A 62 9.64 -3.81 -18.17
C GLN A 62 9.88 -4.80 -17.04
N VAL A 63 8.93 -5.71 -16.81
CA VAL A 63 9.01 -6.75 -15.77
C VAL A 63 9.45 -8.07 -16.39
N GLU A 64 10.41 -8.73 -15.76
CA GLU A 64 10.89 -10.07 -16.16
C GLU A 64 10.83 -11.02 -14.96
N ASP A 65 10.21 -12.18 -15.14
CA ASP A 65 10.18 -13.22 -14.13
C ASP A 65 11.50 -14.00 -14.11
N LYS A 66 12.11 -14.12 -12.92
CA LYS A 66 13.34 -14.87 -12.72
C LYS A 66 13.13 -16.02 -11.74
N THR A 67 13.28 -17.25 -12.22
CA THR A 67 13.29 -18.44 -11.35
C THR A 67 14.52 -18.42 -10.44
N THR A 68 14.30 -18.60 -9.13
CA THR A 68 15.37 -18.70 -8.13
C THR A 68 15.04 -19.79 -7.10
N THR A 69 16.04 -20.26 -6.36
CA THR A 69 15.83 -21.21 -5.25
C THR A 69 15.49 -20.45 -3.96
N PHE A 70 14.86 -21.13 -3.01
CA PHE A 70 14.58 -20.56 -1.68
C PHE A 70 15.86 -20.07 -0.99
N GLU A 71 16.94 -20.85 -1.05
CA GLU A 71 18.26 -20.47 -0.53
C GLU A 71 18.81 -19.21 -1.22
N GLY A 72 18.59 -19.08 -2.53
CA GLY A 72 18.97 -17.90 -3.29
C GLY A 72 18.13 -16.65 -2.99
N LEU A 73 16.88 -16.81 -2.53
CA LEU A 73 16.02 -15.71 -2.09
C LEU A 73 16.34 -15.25 -0.66
N MET A 74 16.75 -16.17 0.21
CA MET A 74 17.03 -15.89 1.63
C MET A 74 18.44 -15.35 1.88
N GLN A 75 19.37 -15.47 0.93
CA GLN A 75 20.64 -14.78 1.03
C GLN A 75 20.42 -13.28 0.76
N PRO A 76 20.77 -12.38 1.70
CA PRO A 76 20.83 -10.96 1.37
C PRO A 76 21.76 -10.83 0.17
N ALA A 77 21.31 -10.13 -0.88
CA ALA A 77 22.10 -9.90 -2.07
C ALA A 77 23.50 -9.44 -1.63
N SER A 78 24.46 -10.35 -1.69
CA SER A 78 25.84 -10.04 -1.40
C SER A 78 26.21 -9.10 -2.53
N GLY A 79 26.29 -7.80 -2.19
CA GLY A 79 26.64 -6.76 -3.13
C GLY A 79 27.87 -7.22 -3.90
N ALA A 80 27.68 -7.44 -5.20
CA ALA A 80 28.80 -7.49 -6.11
C ALA A 80 29.48 -6.12 -6.01
N ALA A 81 30.75 -6.16 -5.63
CA ALA A 81 31.68 -5.03 -5.63
C ALA A 81 31.78 -4.37 -7.02
#